data_AF-A0A645J879-F1
#
_entry.id   AF-A0A645J879-F1
#
_cell.length_a   1.000
_cell.length_b   1.000
_cell.length_c   1.000
_cell.angle_alpha   90.00
_cell.angle_beta   90.00
_cell.angle_gamma   90.00
#
_symmetry.space_group_name_H-M   'P 1'
#
loop_
_entity.id
_entity.type
_entity.pdbx_description
1 polymer ?
#
loop_
_entity_poly.entity_id
_entity_poly.type
_entity_poly.pdbx_seq_one_letter_code
_entity_poly.pdbx_strand_id
1 'polypeptide(L)'
;MHMDGSAMSAIIQVAFLFGIFGMDFSTGKAILAILVAVVSSVAMSGIPGGGGVGELVLCTVFFPDQLAVAYPIAIALGDLVDPPATMVNAAGDYVASFIVSRYADGRDWLEKKLAQTV
;
A
#
# COMPACT_ATOMS: atom_id res chain seq x y z
N MET A 1 6.04 9.08 4.02
CA MET A 1 4.60 8.99 3.69
C MET A 1 4.17 7.57 3.96
N HIS A 2 2.99 7.35 4.52
CA HIS A 2 2.44 6.01 4.65
C HIS A 2 1.50 5.77 3.47
N MET A 3 1.61 4.61 2.83
CA MET A 3 0.80 4.25 1.66
C MET A 3 -0.07 3.02 2.01
N ASP A 4 -1.13 3.26 2.79
CA ASP A 4 -2.05 2.23 3.27
C ASP A 4 -2.65 1.38 2.14
N GLY A 5 -3.17 2.03 1.10
CA GLY A 5 -3.75 1.36 -0.07
C GLY A 5 -2.72 0.56 -0.84
N SER A 6 -1.48 1.04 -0.95
CA SER A 6 -0.39 0.29 -1.61
C SER A 6 0.04 -0.93 -0.78
N ALA A 7 0.07 -0.83 0.55
CA ALA A 7 0.31 -1.98 1.42
C ALA A 7 -0.81 -3.03 1.32
N MET A 8 -2.07 -2.59 1.28
CA MET A 8 -3.22 -3.48 1.08
C MET A 8 -3.19 -4.18 -0.28
N SER A 9 -2.89 -3.43 -1.35
CA SER A 9 -2.70 -3.96 -2.71
C SER A 9 -1.64 -5.08 -2.74
N ALA A 10 -0.47 -4.82 -2.16
CA ALA A 10 0.63 -5.78 -2.08
C ALA A 10 0.23 -7.10 -1.41
N ILE A 11 -0.53 -7.05 -0.30
CA ILE A 11 -1.00 -8.25 0.39
C ILE A 11 -1.97 -9.04 -0.48
N ILE A 12 -2.89 -8.36 -1.17
CA ILE A 12 -3.86 -8.99 -2.07
C ILE A 12 -3.14 -9.66 -3.24
N GLN A 13 -2.16 -8.99 -3.87
CA GLN A 13 -1.37 -9.54 -4.96
C GLN A 13 -0.59 -10.79 -4.53
N VAL A 14 0.08 -10.74 -3.37
CA VAL A 14 0.82 -11.89 -2.83
C VAL A 14 -0.14 -13.06 -2.59
N ALA A 15 -1.25 -12.83 -1.89
CA ALA A 15 -2.25 -13.88 -1.61
C ALA A 15 -2.82 -14.49 -2.91
N PHE A 16 -3.08 -13.65 -3.91
CA PHE A 16 -3.55 -14.09 -5.23
C PHE A 16 -2.52 -14.96 -5.96
N LEU A 17 -1.24 -14.57 -5.94
CA LEU A 17 -0.15 -15.35 -6.55
C LEU A 17 0.06 -16.70 -5.84
N PHE A 18 -0.07 -16.75 -4.51
CA PHE A 18 -0.10 -18.02 -3.77
C PHE A 18 -1.23 -18.93 -4.29
N GLY A 19 -2.42 -18.36 -4.52
CA GLY A 19 -3.56 -19.07 -5.10
C GLY A 19 -3.29 -19.59 -6.53
N ILE A 20 -2.71 -18.76 -7.40
CA ILE A 20 -2.37 -19.15 -8.78
C ILE A 20 -1.38 -20.31 -8.82
N PHE A 21 -0.34 -20.28 -7.98
CA PHE A 21 0.68 -21.32 -7.96
C PHE A 21 0.26 -22.56 -7.14
N GLY A 22 -0.96 -22.58 -6.60
CA GLY A 22 -1.42 -23.67 -5.74
C GLY A 22 -0.58 -23.83 -4.46
N MET A 23 0.05 -22.74 -4.01
CA MET A 23 0.90 -22.72 -2.83
C MET A 23 0.08 -22.38 -1.59
N ASP A 24 0.34 -23.06 -0.47
CA ASP A 24 -0.35 -22.79 0.77
C ASP A 24 0.03 -21.40 1.34
N PHE A 25 -0.97 -20.55 1.55
CA PHE A 25 -0.84 -19.22 2.18
C PHE A 25 -1.14 -19.31 3.68
N SER A 26 -0.28 -20.02 4.41
CA SER A 26 -0.42 -20.21 5.85
C SER A 26 -0.33 -18.90 6.65
N THR A 27 -0.80 -18.91 7.89
CA THR A 27 -0.75 -17.76 8.81
C THR A 27 0.65 -17.16 8.94
N GLY A 28 1.70 -18.00 8.98
CA GLY A 28 3.08 -17.51 9.06
C GLY A 28 3.51 -16.72 7.82
N LYS A 29 3.11 -17.19 6.63
CA LYS A 29 3.36 -16.49 5.36
C LYS A 29 2.52 -15.21 5.24
N ALA A 30 1.28 -15.23 5.74
CA ALA A 30 0.43 -14.06 5.78
C ALA A 30 1.02 -12.94 6.67
N ILE A 31 1.51 -13.29 7.86
CA ILE A 31 2.21 -12.33 8.74
C ILE A 31 3.46 -11.76 8.07
N LEU A 32 4.26 -12.63 7.44
CA LEU A 32 5.44 -12.18 6.71
C LEU A 32 5.07 -11.24 5.55
N ALA A 33 4.02 -11.57 4.79
CA ALA A 33 3.51 -10.74 3.70
C ALA A 33 3.07 -9.36 4.19
N ILE A 34 2.38 -9.28 5.33
CA ILE A 34 2.00 -8.01 5.96
C ILE A 34 3.25 -7.19 6.32
N LEU A 35 4.23 -7.79 6.99
CA LEU A 35 5.45 -7.09 7.40
C LEU A 35 6.23 -6.55 6.18
N VAL A 36 6.42 -7.38 5.16
CA VAL A 36 7.15 -6.98 3.95
C VAL A 36 6.35 -5.92 3.18
N ALA A 37 5.03 -6.05 3.08
CA ALA A 37 4.17 -5.07 2.40
C ALA A 37 4.20 -3.70 3.10
N VAL A 38 4.13 -3.66 4.43
CA VAL A 38 4.22 -2.40 5.20
C VAL A 38 5.57 -1.73 4.98
N VAL A 39 6.68 -2.47 5.10
CA VAL A 39 8.03 -1.92 4.88
C VAL A 39 8.19 -1.44 3.43
N SER A 40 7.74 -2.24 2.46
CA SER A 40 7.75 -1.89 1.04
C SER A 40 6.95 -0.61 0.78
N SER A 41 5.76 -0.45 1.35
CA SER A 41 4.90 0.74 1.14
C SER A 41 5.58 2.06 1.53
N VAL A 42 6.40 2.05 2.59
CA VAL A 42 7.16 3.22 3.01
C VAL A 42 8.29 3.49 2.01
N ALA A 43 9.01 2.45 1.59
CA ALA A 43 10.11 2.56 0.64
C ALA A 43 9.66 3.03 -0.76
N MET A 44 8.52 2.53 -1.25
CA MET A 44 7.96 2.88 -2.57
C MET A 44 7.68 4.37 -2.70
N SER A 45 7.30 5.05 -1.62
CA SER A 45 7.02 6.49 -1.62
C SER A 45 8.26 7.36 -1.91
N GLY A 46 9.47 6.83 -1.73
CA GLY A 46 10.72 7.57 -1.89
C GLY A 46 11.40 7.42 -3.25
N ILE A 47 10.89 6.55 -4.14
CA ILE A 47 11.57 6.17 -5.38
C ILE A 47 10.64 6.45 -6.58
N PRO A 48 11.09 7.17 -7.62
CA PRO A 48 10.34 7.28 -8.87
C PRO A 48 10.07 5.89 -9.47
N GLY A 49 8.80 5.54 -9.71
CA GLY A 49 8.43 4.20 -10.14
C GLY A 49 8.51 3.13 -9.04
N GLY A 50 8.45 3.52 -7.77
CA GLY A 50 8.59 2.63 -6.62
C GLY A 50 7.62 1.44 -6.61
N GLY A 51 6.41 1.57 -7.18
CA GLY A 51 5.42 0.49 -7.28
C GLY A 51 5.99 -0.80 -7.86
N GLY A 52 6.56 -0.75 -9.07
CA GLY A 52 7.14 -1.93 -9.72
C GLY A 52 8.36 -2.49 -8.99
N VAL A 53 9.17 -1.64 -8.35
CA VAL A 53 10.30 -2.09 -7.53
C VAL A 53 9.82 -2.83 -6.28
N GLY A 54 8.77 -2.33 -5.62
CA GLY A 54 8.16 -2.98 -4.46
C GLY A 54 7.56 -4.33 -4.80
N GLU A 55 6.90 -4.44 -5.95
CA GLU A 55 6.37 -5.70 -6.47
C GLU A 55 7.47 -6.70 -6.82
N LEU A 56 8.58 -6.24 -7.39
CA LEU A 56 9.74 -7.09 -7.63
C LEU A 56 10.33 -7.64 -6.32
N VAL A 57 10.40 -6.82 -5.28
CA VAL A 57 10.85 -7.26 -3.94
C VAL A 57 9.89 -8.30 -3.36
N LEU A 58 8.59 -8.08 -3.44
CA LEU A 58 7.60 -9.06 -2.97
C LEU A 58 7.73 -10.38 -3.74
N CYS A 59 7.84 -10.32 -5.06
CA CYS A 59 7.95 -11.52 -5.88
C CYS A 59 9.26 -12.29 -5.62
N THR A 60 10.38 -11.60 -5.41
CA THR A 60 11.66 -12.27 -5.09
C THR A 60 11.66 -12.92 -3.71
N VAL A 61 10.93 -12.36 -2.74
CA VAL A 61 10.80 -12.94 -1.39
C VAL A 61 9.86 -14.14 -1.35
N PHE A 62 8.70 -14.07 -2.03
CA PHE A 62 7.65 -15.09 -1.91
C PHE A 62 7.64 -16.12 -3.04
N PHE A 63 8.16 -15.78 -4.23
CA PHE A 63 8.09 -16.60 -5.44
C PHE A 63 9.43 -16.64 -6.21
N PRO A 64 10.58 -16.92 -5.56
CA PRO A 64 11.89 -16.86 -6.20
C PRO A 64 12.01 -17.81 -7.41
N ASP A 65 11.44 -19.01 -7.30
CA ASP A 65 11.50 -20.04 -8.34
C ASP A 65 10.51 -19.77 -9.50
N GLN A 66 9.50 -18.92 -9.27
CA GLN A 66 8.46 -18.57 -10.25
C GLN A 66 8.54 -17.10 -10.68
N LEU A 67 9.62 -16.39 -10.36
CA LEU A 67 9.75 -14.95 -10.53
C LEU A 67 9.42 -14.47 -11.94
N ALA A 68 9.87 -15.21 -12.96
CA ALA A 68 9.64 -14.90 -14.37
C ALA A 68 8.15 -14.88 -14.77
N VAL A 69 7.30 -15.58 -14.01
CA VAL A 69 5.85 -15.64 -14.23
C VAL A 69 5.11 -14.78 -13.20
N ALA A 70 5.55 -14.81 -11.94
CA ALA A 70 4.94 -14.09 -10.83
C ALA A 70 5.00 -12.57 -11.03
N TYR A 71 6.15 -12.03 -11.47
CA TYR A 71 6.36 -10.59 -11.58
C TYR A 71 5.49 -9.92 -12.66
N PRO A 72 5.38 -10.45 -13.90
CA PRO A 72 4.45 -9.88 -14.89
C PRO A 72 2.99 -9.91 -14.43
N ILE A 73 2.56 -10.97 -13.73
CA ILE A 73 1.21 -11.06 -13.17
C ILE A 73 1.03 -10.01 -12.05
N ALA A 74 2.03 -9.86 -11.17
CA ALA A 74 2.00 -8.86 -10.11
C ALA A 74 1.83 -7.45 -10.68
N ILE A 75 2.64 -7.06 -11.68
CA ILE A 75 2.56 -5.76 -12.34
C ILE A 75 1.18 -5.53 -12.97
N ALA A 76 0.66 -6.52 -13.71
CA ALA A 76 -0.66 -6.41 -14.33
C ALA A 76 -1.78 -6.24 -13.29
N LEU A 77 -1.69 -6.92 -12.15
CA LEU A 77 -2.60 -6.72 -11.03
C LEU A 77 -2.39 -5.37 -10.36
N GLY A 78 -1.14 -4.92 -10.26
CA GLY A 78 -0.74 -3.64 -9.67
C GLY A 78 -1.42 -2.49 -10.39
N ASP A 79 -1.28 -2.45 -11.72
CA ASP A 79 -1.93 -1.45 -12.56
C ASP A 79 -3.47 -1.49 -12.45
N LEU A 80 -4.04 -2.67 -12.24
CA LEU A 80 -5.50 -2.83 -12.07
C LEU A 80 -5.99 -2.27 -10.73
N VAL A 81 -5.24 -2.47 -9.65
CA VAL A 81 -5.64 -2.06 -8.29
C VAL A 81 -5.02 -0.73 -7.85
N ASP A 82 -4.17 -0.12 -8.69
CA ASP A 82 -3.52 1.14 -8.37
C ASP A 82 -4.51 2.32 -8.18
N PRO A 83 -5.52 2.53 -9.05
CA PRO A 83 -6.49 3.60 -8.83
C PRO A 83 -7.21 3.53 -7.46
N PRO A 84 -7.76 2.38 -7.01
CA PRO A 84 -8.35 2.30 -5.68
C PRO A 84 -7.29 2.37 -4.56
N ALA A 85 -6.09 1.83 -4.74
CA ALA A 85 -5.02 1.94 -3.74
C ALA A 85 -4.60 3.41 -3.53
N THR A 86 -4.42 4.16 -4.61
CA THR A 86 -4.10 5.59 -4.58
C THR A 86 -5.22 6.41 -3.96
N MET A 87 -6.49 6.06 -4.22
CA MET A 87 -7.63 6.68 -3.55
C MET A 87 -7.60 6.48 -2.03
N VAL A 88 -7.28 5.26 -1.56
CA VAL A 88 -7.17 4.96 -0.12
C VAL A 88 -5.99 5.73 0.50
N ASN A 89 -4.85 5.80 -0.18
CA ASN A 89 -3.70 6.59 0.28
C ASN A 89 -4.10 8.06 0.49
N ALA A 90 -4.74 8.69 -0.50
CA ALA A 90 -5.18 10.08 -0.42
C ALA A 90 -6.23 10.31 0.68
N ALA A 91 -7.17 9.38 0.86
CA ALA A 91 -8.15 9.44 1.94
C ALA A 91 -7.50 9.35 3.33
N GLY A 92 -6.50 8.47 3.49
CA GLY A 92 -5.70 8.34 4.71
C GLY A 92 -4.95 9.64 5.04
N ASP A 93 -4.32 10.26 4.05
CA ASP A 93 -3.62 11.54 4.21
C ASP A 93 -4.56 12.67 4.64
N TYR A 94 -5.80 12.71 4.14
CA TYR A 94 -6.80 13.67 4.62
C TYR A 94 -7.18 13.41 6.08
N VAL A 95 -7.45 12.16 6.46
CA VAL A 95 -7.79 11.81 7.84
C VAL A 95 -6.64 12.21 8.78
N ALA A 96 -5.40 11.85 8.43
CA ALA A 96 -4.22 12.22 9.20
C ALA A 96 -4.07 13.75 9.33
N SER A 97 -4.26 14.49 8.24
CA SER A 97 -4.21 15.96 8.25
C SER A 97 -5.27 16.57 9.18
N PHE A 98 -6.51 16.09 9.12
CA PHE A 98 -7.58 16.56 10.01
C PHE A 98 -7.31 16.26 11.48
N ILE A 99 -6.76 15.08 11.78
CA ILE A 99 -6.35 14.70 13.13
C ILE A 99 -5.23 15.61 13.63
N VAL A 100 -4.18 15.80 12.83
CA VAL A 100 -3.04 16.66 13.17
C VAL A 100 -3.50 18.10 13.41
N SER A 101 -4.32 18.68 12.52
CA SER A 101 -4.88 20.02 12.70
C SER A 101 -5.72 20.12 13.98
N ARG A 102 -6.50 19.10 14.34
CA ARG A 102 -7.25 19.10 15.61
C ARG A 102 -6.36 19.16 16.84
N TYR A 103 -5.19 18.52 16.80
CA TYR A 103 -4.22 18.55 17.89
C TYR A 103 -3.39 19.83 17.91
N ALA A 104 -2.97 20.34 16.74
CA ALA A 104 -2.11 21.52 16.62
C ALA A 104 -2.86 22.84 16.77
N ASP A 105 -4.02 22.98 16.10
CA ASP A 105 -4.79 24.23 16.00
C ASP A 105 -5.98 24.28 16.99
N GLY A 106 -6.20 23.19 17.74
CA GLY A 106 -7.28 23.04 18.72
C GLY A 106 -8.58 22.49 18.12
N ARG A 107 -9.58 22.21 18.97
CA ARG A 107 -10.80 21.47 18.56
C ARG A 107 -11.64 22.17 17.48
N ASP A 108 -11.71 23.50 17.52
CA ASP A 108 -12.60 24.32 16.69
C ASP A 108 -11.85 24.89 15.45
N TRP A 109 -10.72 24.29 15.10
CA TRP A 109 -9.84 24.80 14.03
C TRP A 109 -10.56 24.94 12.69
N LEU A 110 -11.41 23.98 12.35
CA LEU A 110 -12.12 23.94 11.08
C LEU A 110 -13.16 25.05 10.98
N GLU A 111 -13.93 25.28 12.04
CA GLU A 111 -14.94 26.35 12.12
C GLU A 111 -14.28 27.73 12.02
N LYS A 112 -13.16 27.93 12.73
CA LYS A 112 -12.37 29.17 12.64
C LYS A 112 -11.86 29.42 11.21
N LYS A 113 -11.39 28.39 10.51
CA LYS A 113 -10.91 28.50 9.13
C LYS A 113 -12.03 28.82 8.15
N LEU A 114 -13.19 28.16 8.28
CA LEU A 114 -14.34 28.43 7.42
C LEU A 114 -14.88 29.84 7.62
N ALA A 115 -14.95 30.33 8.86
CA ALA A 115 -15.39 31.68 9.18
C ALA A 115 -14.44 32.79 8.67
N GLN A 116 -13.15 32.48 8.48
CA GLN A 116 -12.16 33.41 7.90
C GLN A 116 -12.23 33.51 6.37
N THR A 117 -12.93 32.59 5.71
CA THR A 117 -12.98 32.49 4.24
C THR A 117 -14.24 33.15 3.65
N VAL A 118 -15.13 33.65 4.51
CA VAL A 118 -16.34 34.44 4.17
C VAL A 118 -16.08 35.91 4.50
#